data_AF-A0A839AAT6-F1
#
_entry.id   AF-A0A839AAT6-F1
#
_cell.length_a   1.000
_cell.length_b   1.000
_cell.length_c   1.000
_cell.angle_alpha   90.00
_cell.angle_beta   90.00
_cell.angle_gamma   90.00
#
_symmetry.space_group_name_H-M   'P 1'
#
loop_
_entity.id
_entity.type
_entity.pdbx_description
1 polymer ?
#
loop_
_entity_poly.entity_id
_entity_poly.type
_entity_poly.pdbx_seq_one_letter_code
_entity_poly.pdbx_strand_id
1 'polypeptide(L)'
;MADAKKRKPLVRGRFNGDGPIAIIDIGSNSIRLVVYERYARAPTGLFNEKVLAGLGRGIGATGRLASETVTVALSALARFRRICDQCDVKELHVLATAAVRDASNGADFIEDVEDICRVPVRVLSGKDEARLSALGIISGIWKPNGVVGDLGGGSLELVEVTGTDIGRGQTLPLGGIRLQEDADGKPAKALKIADDMLANVGWLPESAGRDFYAVGGTWRSLGRLHLFQEGYPLHVMHEYDIATDEAIEFCQMVARRDIESIDSIETVSKARRPLLPYGAAVMEKVLRRMKPKRVVMSALGVREGLLFDLLPKKTQRLDPLVDAARELSELRSRSPDYAEELIDWTGQVFEKVGIDETDDEKRLRHASCLLSDIGWRAHPDYRGEQSLNIISNAGFVGVDHAGRAYLALAVYYRHQGLIDDALSPRIRELANSRLKERARILGAVLRVASVISASVEGILPNSSWDVDGDCAVLRLPGELAMLDGERLRKRVGQFGKLVGLKGIVLPLP
;
A
#
# COMPACT_ATOMS: atom_id res chain seq x y z
N MET A 1 30.04 -34.85 -24.39
CA MET A 1 29.28 -34.72 -23.13
C MET A 1 29.30 -33.25 -22.74
N ALA A 2 28.32 -32.48 -23.21
CA ALA A 2 28.28 -31.04 -23.02
C ALA A 2 27.15 -30.64 -22.06
N ASP A 3 27.52 -29.71 -21.18
CA ASP A 3 26.66 -28.67 -20.59
C ASP A 3 25.77 -29.04 -19.40
N ALA A 4 26.41 -29.39 -18.28
CA ALA A 4 25.89 -29.02 -16.97
C ALA A 4 26.05 -27.49 -16.81
N LYS A 5 25.12 -26.71 -17.37
CA LYS A 5 24.96 -25.28 -17.01
C LYS A 5 24.90 -25.21 -15.49
N LYS A 6 25.98 -24.70 -14.86
CA LYS A 6 26.04 -24.40 -13.43
C LYS A 6 24.80 -23.56 -13.08
N ARG A 7 23.77 -24.18 -12.48
CA ARG A 7 22.64 -23.45 -11.89
C ARG A 7 23.26 -22.43 -10.92
N LYS A 8 23.13 -21.14 -11.23
CA LYS A 8 23.54 -20.08 -10.30
C LYS A 8 22.91 -20.38 -8.94
N PRO A 9 23.65 -20.29 -7.83
CA PRO A 9 23.10 -20.55 -6.51
C PRO A 9 21.87 -19.66 -6.28
N LEU A 10 20.81 -20.24 -5.72
CA LEU A 10 19.57 -19.52 -5.44
C LEU A 10 19.89 -18.34 -4.51
N VAL A 11 19.44 -17.15 -4.89
CA VAL A 11 19.60 -15.94 -4.07
C VAL A 11 18.58 -16.06 -2.94
N ARG A 12 19.06 -16.26 -1.70
CA ARG A 12 18.22 -16.45 -0.50
C ARG A 12 17.34 -15.25 -0.12
N GLY A 13 17.51 -14.11 -0.80
CA GLY A 13 16.67 -12.92 -0.64
C GLY A 13 15.61 -12.75 -1.72
N ARG A 14 15.32 -13.79 -2.51
CA ARG A 14 14.32 -13.77 -3.57
C ARG A 14 13.43 -15.01 -3.54
N PHE A 15 12.16 -14.82 -3.83
CA PHE A 15 11.23 -15.90 -4.10
C PHE A 15 11.37 -16.35 -5.55
N ASN A 16 11.88 -17.56 -5.74
CA ASN A 16 12.26 -18.09 -7.06
C ASN A 16 11.08 -18.75 -7.81
N GLY A 17 9.90 -18.12 -7.78
CA GLY A 17 8.66 -18.63 -8.40
C GLY A 17 8.66 -18.55 -9.94
N ASP A 18 7.54 -18.12 -10.53
CA ASP A 18 7.35 -18.02 -11.99
C ASP A 18 8.28 -17.02 -12.70
N GLY A 19 9.08 -16.30 -11.93
CA GLY A 19 10.06 -15.32 -12.38
C GLY A 19 9.50 -13.90 -12.52
N PRO A 20 10.36 -12.92 -12.84
CA PRO A 20 9.96 -11.53 -12.88
C PRO A 20 8.93 -11.23 -13.96
N ILE A 21 7.96 -10.40 -13.62
CA ILE A 21 6.92 -9.90 -14.54
C ILE A 21 7.04 -8.39 -14.66
N ALA A 22 6.73 -7.83 -15.81
CA ALA A 22 6.82 -6.40 -16.03
C ALA A 22 5.52 -5.83 -16.60
N ILE A 23 5.24 -4.58 -16.23
CA ILE A 23 4.20 -3.77 -16.82
C ILE A 23 4.82 -2.49 -17.36
N ILE A 24 4.58 -2.21 -18.63
CA ILE A 24 4.75 -0.89 -19.23
C ILE A 24 3.37 -0.25 -19.35
N ASP A 25 3.22 0.94 -18.78
CA ASP A 25 2.00 1.74 -18.83
C ASP A 25 2.27 3.04 -19.59
N ILE A 26 1.61 3.20 -20.74
CA ILE A 26 1.73 4.32 -21.67
C ILE A 26 0.55 5.26 -21.43
N GLY A 27 0.75 6.19 -20.47
CA GLY A 27 -0.24 7.20 -20.13
C GLY A 27 -0.05 8.52 -20.90
N SER A 28 -1.06 9.39 -20.84
CA SER A 28 -1.04 10.71 -21.51
C SER A 28 0.11 11.62 -21.06
N ASN A 29 0.53 11.57 -19.79
CA ASN A 29 1.60 12.42 -19.28
C ASN A 29 2.95 11.68 -19.20
N SER A 30 2.91 10.39 -18.90
CA SER A 30 4.11 9.63 -18.56
C SER A 30 4.01 8.18 -18.99
N ILE A 31 5.15 7.61 -19.34
CA ILE A 31 5.33 6.19 -19.59
C ILE A 31 6.11 5.60 -18.42
N ARG A 32 5.72 4.42 -17.96
CA ARG A 32 6.32 3.82 -16.76
C ARG A 32 6.53 2.33 -16.91
N LEU A 33 7.74 1.89 -16.61
CA LEU A 33 8.09 0.48 -16.43
C LEU A 33 8.10 0.14 -14.94
N VAL A 34 7.44 -0.95 -14.56
CA VAL A 34 7.67 -1.59 -13.27
C VAL A 34 7.93 -3.07 -13.50
N VAL A 35 9.01 -3.58 -12.92
CA VAL A 35 9.33 -5.01 -12.87
C VAL A 35 9.01 -5.48 -11.45
N TYR A 36 8.18 -6.50 -11.33
CA TYR A 36 7.85 -7.18 -10.09
C TYR A 36 8.56 -8.53 -10.03
N GLU A 37 8.79 -9.02 -8.81
CA GLU A 37 9.52 -10.27 -8.60
C GLU A 37 8.81 -11.49 -9.18
N ARG A 38 7.48 -11.52 -9.06
CA ARG A 38 6.57 -12.58 -9.53
C ARG A 38 5.11 -12.15 -9.39
N TYR A 39 4.20 -12.98 -9.91
CA TYR A 39 2.79 -12.92 -9.50
C TYR A 39 2.65 -13.30 -8.02
N ALA A 40 2.12 -12.38 -7.21
CA ALA A 40 1.87 -12.58 -5.79
C ALA A 40 0.71 -11.69 -5.33
N ARG A 41 0.11 -11.99 -4.17
CA ARG A 41 -0.97 -11.17 -3.61
C ARG A 41 -0.47 -9.76 -3.26
N ALA A 42 0.77 -9.67 -2.79
CA ALA A 42 1.48 -8.42 -2.48
C ALA A 42 2.82 -8.40 -3.23
N PRO A 43 2.84 -8.01 -4.53
CA PRO A 43 4.01 -8.18 -5.37
C PRO A 43 5.13 -7.18 -5.01
N THR A 44 6.35 -7.70 -4.85
CA THR A 44 7.54 -6.88 -4.60
C THR A 44 8.09 -6.29 -5.89
N GLY A 45 8.25 -4.97 -5.96
CA GLY A 45 8.88 -4.28 -7.09
C GLY A 45 10.40 -4.47 -7.09
N LEU A 46 10.95 -5.02 -8.17
CA LEU A 46 12.39 -5.15 -8.40
C LEU A 46 12.99 -3.91 -9.06
N PHE A 47 12.24 -3.26 -9.94
CA PHE A 47 12.69 -2.08 -10.68
C PHE A 47 11.52 -1.17 -11.04
N ASN A 48 11.75 0.14 -11.05
CA ASN A 48 10.72 1.13 -11.32
C ASN A 48 11.33 2.35 -12.00
N GLU A 49 10.95 2.60 -13.25
CA GLU A 49 11.43 3.76 -14.00
C GLU A 49 10.27 4.47 -14.68
N LYS A 50 10.30 5.80 -14.65
CA LYS A 50 9.24 6.66 -15.19
C LYS A 50 9.85 7.74 -16.08
N VAL A 51 9.27 7.91 -17.27
CA VAL A 51 9.63 8.97 -18.22
C VAL A 51 8.42 9.88 -18.46
N LEU A 52 8.66 11.20 -18.49
CA LEU A 52 7.64 12.19 -18.83
C LEU A 52 7.64 12.44 -20.35
N ALA A 53 6.82 11.70 -21.08
CA ALA A 53 6.72 11.83 -22.54
C ALA A 53 5.69 12.89 -22.98
N GLY A 54 4.66 13.14 -22.17
CA GLY A 54 3.64 14.14 -22.49
C GLY A 54 2.82 13.85 -23.76
N LEU A 55 2.62 12.57 -24.09
CA LEU A 55 1.89 12.12 -25.30
C LEU A 55 0.52 12.78 -25.49
N GLY A 56 -0.17 13.10 -24.39
CA GLY A 56 -1.49 13.72 -24.40
C GLY A 56 -1.54 15.21 -24.73
N ARG A 57 -0.38 15.89 -24.82
CA ARG A 57 -0.34 17.34 -25.10
C ARG A 57 -0.74 17.62 -26.54
N GLY A 58 -1.63 18.60 -26.72
CA GLY A 58 -2.05 19.05 -28.04
C GLY A 58 -3.01 18.11 -28.77
N ILE A 59 -3.35 16.94 -28.21
CA ILE A 59 -4.32 16.02 -28.81
C ILE A 59 -5.70 16.68 -28.91
N GLY A 60 -6.12 17.44 -27.88
CA GLY A 60 -7.42 18.11 -27.90
C GLY A 60 -7.59 19.07 -29.08
N ALA A 61 -6.50 19.74 -29.47
CA ALA A 61 -6.50 20.70 -30.58
C ALA A 61 -6.21 20.07 -31.95
N THR A 62 -5.34 19.06 -32.00
CA THR A 62 -4.81 18.51 -33.28
C THR A 62 -5.37 17.15 -33.65
N GLY A 63 -5.93 16.41 -32.69
CA GLY A 63 -6.32 15.00 -32.85
C GLY A 63 -5.16 14.05 -33.15
N ARG A 64 -3.91 14.45 -32.87
CA ARG A 64 -2.69 13.71 -33.23
C ARG A 64 -1.66 13.71 -32.11
N LEU A 65 -0.88 12.63 -32.02
CA LEU A 65 0.35 12.58 -31.24
C LEU A 65 1.43 13.40 -31.95
N ALA A 66 2.05 14.34 -31.23
CA ALA A 66 3.15 15.14 -31.75
C ALA A 66 4.40 14.30 -32.03
N SER A 67 5.09 14.55 -33.13
CA SER A 67 6.27 13.77 -33.55
C SER A 67 7.39 13.79 -32.50
N GLU A 68 7.56 14.90 -31.79
CA GLU A 68 8.56 15.04 -30.74
C GLU A 68 8.22 14.18 -29.52
N THR A 69 6.95 14.11 -29.12
CA THR A 69 6.51 13.31 -27.96
C THR A 69 6.53 11.81 -28.29
N VAL A 70 6.20 11.44 -29.53
CA VAL A 70 6.34 10.07 -30.05
C VAL A 70 7.81 9.63 -30.01
N THR A 71 8.74 10.47 -30.49
CA THR A 71 10.18 10.14 -30.49
C THR A 71 10.71 9.88 -29.07
N VAL A 72 10.32 10.72 -28.11
CA VAL A 72 10.67 10.54 -26.69
C VAL A 72 10.07 9.25 -26.14
N ALA A 73 8.82 8.94 -26.48
CA ALA A 73 8.13 7.73 -26.05
C ALA A 73 8.79 6.45 -26.57
N LEU A 74 9.06 6.36 -27.88
CA LEU A 74 9.69 5.19 -28.50
C LEU A 74 11.12 4.96 -27.96
N SER A 75 11.88 6.03 -27.75
CA SER A 75 13.21 5.93 -27.11
C SER A 75 13.13 5.36 -25.69
N ALA A 76 12.16 5.83 -24.88
CA ALA A 76 11.93 5.28 -23.54
C ALA A 76 11.51 3.80 -23.58
N LEU A 77 10.66 3.41 -24.53
CA LEU A 77 10.20 2.03 -24.69
C LEU A 77 11.34 1.09 -25.11
N ALA A 78 12.22 1.53 -26.00
CA ALA A 78 13.41 0.76 -26.39
C ALA A 78 14.33 0.51 -25.19
N ARG A 79 14.52 1.54 -24.35
CA ARG A 79 15.24 1.40 -23.08
C ARG A 79 14.52 0.43 -22.13
N PHE A 80 13.21 0.52 -21.99
CA PHE A 80 12.43 -0.38 -21.12
C PHE A 80 12.50 -1.84 -21.57
N ARG A 81 12.41 -2.11 -22.88
CA ARG A 81 12.65 -3.46 -23.44
C ARG A 81 14.02 -3.98 -23.05
N ARG A 82 15.07 -3.16 -23.19
CA ARG A 82 16.43 -3.57 -22.83
C ARG A 82 16.56 -3.88 -21.34
N ILE A 83 15.90 -3.12 -20.46
CA ILE A 83 15.85 -3.39 -19.02
C ILE A 83 15.11 -4.70 -18.74
N CYS A 84 13.99 -4.97 -19.42
CA CYS A 84 13.26 -6.23 -19.29
C CYS A 84 14.15 -7.44 -19.65
N ASP A 85 14.95 -7.33 -20.72
CA ASP A 85 15.93 -8.37 -21.09
C ASP A 85 16.98 -8.57 -19.99
N GLN A 86 17.48 -7.48 -19.40
CA GLN A 86 18.49 -7.54 -18.32
C GLN A 86 17.96 -8.14 -17.03
N CYS A 87 16.69 -7.85 -16.71
CA CYS A 87 16.01 -8.39 -15.54
C CYS A 87 15.49 -9.82 -15.75
N ASP A 88 15.69 -10.41 -16.94
CA ASP A 88 15.18 -11.74 -17.31
C ASP A 88 13.66 -11.86 -17.06
N VAL A 89 12.92 -10.81 -17.45
CA VAL A 89 11.46 -10.74 -17.36
C VAL A 89 10.84 -11.88 -18.17
N LYS A 90 9.98 -12.67 -17.52
CA LYS A 90 9.29 -13.83 -18.11
C LYS A 90 8.01 -13.42 -18.83
N GLU A 91 7.34 -12.39 -18.31
CA GLU A 91 6.10 -11.90 -18.89
C GLU A 91 6.08 -10.36 -18.89
N LEU A 92 5.78 -9.77 -20.03
CA LEU A 92 5.68 -8.32 -20.22
C LEU A 92 4.27 -7.96 -20.69
N HIS A 93 3.60 -7.11 -19.93
CA HIS A 93 2.33 -6.48 -20.30
C HIS A 93 2.56 -5.03 -20.72
N VAL A 94 2.00 -4.63 -21.86
CA VAL A 94 2.06 -3.23 -22.32
C VAL A 94 0.63 -2.69 -22.40
N LEU A 95 0.37 -1.61 -21.66
CA LEU A 95 -0.91 -0.92 -21.60
C LEU A 95 -0.79 0.46 -22.23
N ALA A 96 -1.83 0.89 -22.94
CA ALA A 96 -1.95 2.25 -23.45
C ALA A 96 -3.32 2.84 -23.10
N THR A 97 -3.37 4.13 -22.75
CA THR A 97 -4.61 4.80 -22.31
C THR A 97 -5.10 5.84 -23.32
N ALA A 98 -5.98 6.75 -22.86
CA ALA A 98 -6.70 7.75 -23.64
C ALA A 98 -5.88 8.47 -24.72
N ALA A 99 -4.62 8.86 -24.45
CA ALA A 99 -3.83 9.61 -25.44
C ALA A 99 -3.58 8.83 -26.74
N VAL A 100 -3.28 7.53 -26.63
CA VAL A 100 -3.02 6.70 -27.82
C VAL A 100 -4.34 6.33 -28.50
N ARG A 101 -5.38 6.04 -27.72
CA ARG A 101 -6.72 5.68 -28.21
C ARG A 101 -7.38 6.81 -29.01
N ASP A 102 -7.24 8.05 -28.54
CA ASP A 102 -7.98 9.19 -29.08
C ASP A 102 -7.26 9.87 -30.26
N ALA A 103 -5.99 9.49 -30.54
CA ALA A 103 -5.20 10.07 -31.61
C ALA A 103 -5.38 9.36 -32.96
N SER A 104 -5.51 10.14 -34.04
CA SER A 104 -5.66 9.60 -35.41
C SER A 104 -4.44 8.83 -35.92
N ASN A 105 -3.24 9.12 -35.41
CA ASN A 105 -2.01 8.35 -35.65
C ASN A 105 -1.65 7.40 -34.50
N GLY A 106 -2.62 7.05 -33.65
CA GLY A 106 -2.41 6.12 -32.54
C GLY A 106 -2.10 4.69 -33.00
N ALA A 107 -2.67 4.25 -34.13
CA ALA A 107 -2.42 2.92 -34.68
C ALA A 107 -0.96 2.74 -35.13
N ASP A 108 -0.41 3.70 -35.88
CA ASP A 108 0.99 3.70 -36.31
C ASP A 108 1.94 3.65 -35.09
N PHE A 109 1.64 4.45 -34.05
CA PHE A 109 2.41 4.44 -32.81
C PHE A 109 2.35 3.09 -32.09
N ILE A 110 1.21 2.40 -32.10
CA ILE A 110 1.06 1.07 -31.51
C ILE A 110 1.93 0.06 -32.24
N GLU A 111 1.94 0.07 -33.57
CA GLU A 111 2.79 -0.82 -34.38
C GLU A 111 4.28 -0.66 -34.01
N ASP A 112 4.76 0.59 -33.93
CA ASP A 112 6.13 0.89 -33.49
C ASP A 112 6.42 0.35 -32.07
N VAL A 113 5.45 0.46 -31.14
CA VAL A 113 5.59 -0.02 -29.76
C VAL A 113 5.65 -1.55 -29.72
N GLU A 114 4.79 -2.22 -30.49
CA GLU A 114 4.74 -3.69 -30.55
C GLU A 114 6.04 -4.27 -31.11
N ASP A 115 6.61 -3.64 -32.14
CA ASP A 115 7.91 -4.00 -32.71
C ASP A 115 9.05 -3.85 -31.69
N ILE A 116 9.06 -2.75 -30.94
CA ILE A 116 10.06 -2.49 -29.90
C ILE A 116 9.91 -3.46 -28.73
N CYS A 117 8.70 -3.61 -28.18
CA CYS A 117 8.44 -4.36 -26.96
C CYS A 117 8.35 -5.88 -27.20
N ARG A 118 8.07 -6.29 -28.45
CA ARG A 118 7.89 -7.67 -28.91
C ARG A 118 6.71 -8.39 -28.25
N VAL A 119 5.70 -7.62 -27.89
CA VAL A 119 4.44 -8.07 -27.28
C VAL A 119 3.32 -7.12 -27.70
N PRO A 120 2.06 -7.58 -27.76
CA PRO A 120 0.94 -6.73 -28.15
C PRO A 120 0.68 -5.62 -27.12
N VAL A 121 0.20 -4.48 -27.61
CA VAL A 121 -0.25 -3.37 -26.77
C VAL A 121 -1.74 -3.50 -26.50
N ARG A 122 -2.10 -3.55 -25.22
CA ARG A 122 -3.50 -3.49 -24.80
C ARG A 122 -3.93 -2.02 -24.63
N VAL A 123 -4.66 -1.50 -25.61
CA VAL A 123 -5.32 -0.20 -25.50
C VAL A 123 -6.54 -0.32 -24.59
N LEU A 124 -6.55 0.40 -23.48
CA LEU A 124 -7.62 0.36 -22.50
C LEU A 124 -8.77 1.27 -22.91
N SER A 125 -10.01 0.79 -22.76
CA SER A 125 -11.17 1.67 -22.76
C SER A 125 -11.27 2.41 -21.42
N GLY A 126 -12.01 3.53 -21.36
CA GLY A 126 -12.26 4.20 -20.07
C GLY A 126 -12.95 3.29 -19.04
N LYS A 127 -13.78 2.33 -19.50
CA LYS A 127 -14.39 1.32 -18.65
C LYS A 127 -13.35 0.32 -18.11
N ASP A 128 -12.38 -0.09 -18.92
CA ASP A 128 -11.27 -0.93 -18.48
C ASP A 128 -10.38 -0.21 -17.47
N GLU A 129 -10.05 1.06 -17.72
CA GLU A 129 -9.28 1.90 -16.80
C GLU A 129 -10.01 2.01 -15.45
N ALA A 130 -11.30 2.35 -15.45
CA ALA A 130 -12.11 2.42 -14.24
C ALA A 130 -12.13 1.08 -13.48
N ARG A 131 -12.38 -0.03 -14.17
CA ARG A 131 -12.39 -1.37 -13.55
C ARG A 131 -11.04 -1.73 -12.96
N LEU A 132 -9.95 -1.50 -13.68
CA LEU A 132 -8.60 -1.81 -13.23
C LEU A 132 -8.19 -0.90 -12.06
N SER A 133 -8.56 0.39 -12.06
CA SER A 133 -8.31 1.27 -10.92
C SER A 133 -9.10 0.82 -9.68
N ALA A 134 -10.35 0.36 -9.84
CA ALA A 134 -11.10 -0.28 -8.76
C ALA A 134 -10.40 -1.54 -8.23
N LEU A 135 -9.91 -2.42 -9.10
CA LEU A 135 -9.14 -3.59 -8.71
C LEU A 135 -7.82 -3.22 -8.01
N GLY A 136 -7.18 -2.12 -8.40
CA GLY A 136 -6.02 -1.58 -7.70
C GLY A 136 -6.35 -1.26 -6.24
N ILE A 137 -7.49 -0.62 -5.99
CA ILE A 137 -7.99 -0.35 -4.63
C ILE A 137 -8.35 -1.63 -3.88
N ILE A 138 -9.10 -2.56 -4.51
CA ILE A 138 -9.46 -3.86 -3.91
C ILE A 138 -8.20 -4.66 -3.54
N SER A 139 -7.15 -4.56 -4.36
CA SER A 139 -5.89 -5.25 -4.10
C SER A 139 -5.13 -4.67 -2.91
N GLY A 140 -5.27 -3.37 -2.62
CA GLY A 140 -4.40 -2.66 -1.69
C GLY A 140 -5.03 -2.07 -0.45
N ILE A 141 -6.36 -2.07 -0.33
CA ILE A 141 -7.09 -1.52 0.80
C ILE A 141 -7.96 -2.63 1.40
N TRP A 142 -8.00 -2.71 2.74
CA TRP A 142 -8.83 -3.69 3.42
C TRP A 142 -10.30 -3.27 3.41
N LYS A 143 -11.18 -4.15 2.88
CA LYS A 143 -12.64 -3.94 2.78
C LYS A 143 -13.01 -2.52 2.30
N PRO A 144 -12.56 -2.08 1.11
CA PRO A 144 -12.83 -0.72 0.64
C PRO A 144 -14.33 -0.49 0.48
N ASN A 145 -14.81 0.70 0.81
CA ASN A 145 -16.21 1.07 0.72
C ASN A 145 -16.33 2.55 0.33
N GLY A 146 -16.51 2.81 -0.97
CA GLY A 146 -16.47 4.17 -1.48
C GLY A 146 -16.47 4.30 -2.99
N VAL A 147 -15.89 5.40 -3.46
CA VAL A 147 -15.72 5.70 -4.89
C VAL A 147 -14.23 5.88 -5.16
N VAL A 148 -13.72 5.14 -6.14
CA VAL A 148 -12.38 5.35 -6.69
C VAL A 148 -12.45 6.43 -7.74
N GLY A 149 -11.58 7.42 -7.63
CA GLY A 149 -11.31 8.38 -8.68
C GLY A 149 -9.88 8.21 -9.18
N ASP A 150 -9.68 8.02 -10.48
CA ASP A 150 -8.35 8.03 -11.10
C ASP A 150 -8.20 9.24 -12.01
N LEU A 151 -7.38 10.20 -11.58
CA LEU A 151 -7.11 11.39 -12.39
C LEU A 151 -5.87 11.19 -13.26
N GLY A 152 -6.13 10.87 -14.52
CA GLY A 152 -5.15 10.81 -15.59
C GLY A 152 -4.81 12.18 -16.19
N GLY A 153 -4.08 12.15 -17.30
CA GLY A 153 -3.80 13.35 -18.11
C GLY A 153 -4.94 13.72 -19.06
N GLY A 154 -5.62 12.73 -19.63
CA GLY A 154 -6.72 12.91 -20.59
C GLY A 154 -8.13 12.77 -20.00
N SER A 155 -8.30 11.92 -18.98
CA SER A 155 -9.60 11.61 -18.38
C SER A 155 -9.55 11.53 -16.85
N LEU A 156 -10.76 11.49 -16.27
CA LEU A 156 -11.05 11.10 -14.89
C LEU A 156 -11.98 9.89 -14.94
N GLU A 157 -11.58 8.80 -14.30
CA GLU A 157 -12.44 7.63 -14.08
C GLU A 157 -13.02 7.70 -12.67
N LEU A 158 -14.34 7.53 -12.53
CA LEU A 158 -15.04 7.38 -11.25
C LEU A 158 -15.71 6.02 -11.21
N VAL A 159 -15.55 5.28 -10.12
CA VAL A 159 -16.15 3.94 -9.98
C VAL A 159 -16.43 3.57 -8.53
N GLU A 160 -17.63 3.05 -8.25
CA GLU A 160 -17.99 2.55 -6.92
C GLU A 160 -17.29 1.24 -6.59
N VAL A 161 -16.88 1.08 -5.33
CA VAL A 161 -16.28 -0.13 -4.80
C VAL A 161 -16.84 -0.47 -3.41
N THR A 162 -17.22 -1.73 -3.20
CA THR A 162 -17.67 -2.25 -1.90
C THR A 162 -17.08 -3.64 -1.67
N GLY A 163 -16.12 -3.78 -0.77
CA GLY A 163 -15.39 -5.02 -0.54
C GLY A 163 -14.66 -5.45 -1.82
N THR A 164 -15.15 -6.50 -2.47
CA THR A 164 -14.63 -7.00 -3.75
C THR A 164 -15.51 -6.62 -4.95
N ASP A 165 -16.65 -5.98 -4.71
CA ASP A 165 -17.63 -5.67 -5.73
C ASP A 165 -17.35 -4.30 -6.37
N ILE A 166 -17.44 -4.27 -7.71
CA ILE A 166 -17.27 -3.05 -8.51
C ILE A 166 -18.65 -2.64 -9.01
N GLY A 167 -19.05 -1.43 -8.65
CA GLY A 167 -20.38 -0.88 -8.94
C GLY A 167 -20.40 -0.03 -10.21
N ARG A 168 -21.16 1.08 -10.16
CA ARG A 168 -21.30 2.00 -11.29
C ARG A 168 -19.96 2.69 -11.57
N GLY A 169 -19.64 2.84 -12.85
CA GLY A 169 -18.42 3.50 -13.30
C GLY A 169 -18.69 4.45 -14.45
N GLN A 170 -17.98 5.58 -14.48
CA GLN A 170 -18.09 6.60 -15.51
C GLN A 170 -16.72 7.23 -15.80
N THR A 171 -16.44 7.47 -17.07
CA THR A 171 -15.27 8.21 -17.52
C THR A 171 -15.68 9.61 -17.95
N LEU A 172 -14.93 10.61 -17.50
CA LEU A 172 -15.14 12.01 -17.80
C LEU A 172 -13.89 12.59 -18.48
N PRO A 173 -14.03 13.50 -19.44
CA PRO A 173 -12.90 14.17 -20.09
C PRO A 173 -12.29 15.28 -19.20
N LEU A 174 -11.99 14.96 -17.93
CA LEU A 174 -11.49 15.89 -16.91
C LEU A 174 -10.02 15.68 -16.54
N GLY A 175 -9.25 14.98 -17.37
CA GLY A 175 -7.82 14.75 -17.10
C GLY A 175 -7.03 16.05 -17.02
N GLY A 176 -5.98 16.08 -16.20
CA GLY A 176 -5.31 17.33 -15.85
C GLY A 176 -4.69 18.10 -17.03
N ILE A 177 -4.18 17.41 -18.05
CA ILE A 177 -3.63 18.06 -19.27
C ILE A 177 -4.77 18.59 -20.12
N ARG A 178 -5.78 17.73 -20.37
CA ARG A 178 -6.95 18.10 -21.16
C ARG A 178 -7.70 19.30 -20.57
N LEU A 179 -7.96 19.25 -19.27
CA LEU A 179 -8.65 20.33 -18.56
C LEU A 179 -7.85 21.63 -18.56
N GLN A 180 -6.51 21.56 -18.51
CA GLN A 180 -5.67 22.75 -18.64
C GLN A 180 -5.82 23.40 -20.03
N GLU A 181 -5.84 22.59 -21.09
CA GLU A 181 -6.05 23.05 -22.47
C GLU A 181 -7.46 23.62 -22.65
N ASP A 182 -8.50 22.87 -22.27
CA ASP A 182 -9.91 23.29 -22.37
C ASP A 182 -10.20 24.56 -21.56
N ALA A 183 -9.46 24.78 -20.48
CA ALA A 183 -9.56 25.96 -19.63
C ALA A 183 -8.67 27.15 -20.06
N ASP A 184 -7.97 27.07 -21.21
CA ASP A 184 -7.03 28.09 -21.69
C ASP A 184 -5.96 28.47 -20.65
N GLY A 185 -5.51 27.52 -19.85
CA GLY A 185 -4.56 27.79 -18.77
C GLY A 185 -5.12 28.56 -17.57
N LYS A 186 -6.47 28.66 -17.43
CA LYS A 186 -7.13 29.44 -16.36
C LYS A 186 -7.85 28.52 -15.35
N PRO A 187 -7.34 28.37 -14.11
CA PRO A 187 -7.96 27.53 -13.08
C PRO A 187 -9.43 27.85 -12.77
N ALA A 188 -9.82 29.13 -12.84
CA ALA A 188 -11.23 29.53 -12.63
C ALA A 188 -12.18 28.96 -13.70
N LYS A 189 -11.73 28.84 -14.96
CA LYS A 189 -12.52 28.21 -16.04
C LYS A 189 -12.57 26.69 -15.84
N ALA A 190 -11.46 26.09 -15.39
CA ALA A 190 -11.39 24.67 -15.07
C ALA A 190 -12.38 24.25 -13.98
N LEU A 191 -12.55 25.06 -12.92
CA LEU A 191 -13.54 24.83 -11.88
C LEU A 191 -14.97 24.73 -12.44
N LYS A 192 -15.33 25.61 -13.38
CA LYS A 192 -16.66 25.61 -14.01
C LYS A 192 -16.86 24.37 -14.88
N ILE A 193 -15.88 24.05 -15.73
CA ILE A 193 -15.92 22.87 -16.60
C ILE A 193 -16.07 21.58 -15.77
N ALA A 194 -15.30 21.46 -14.68
CA ALA A 194 -15.39 20.31 -13.78
C ALA A 194 -16.77 20.20 -13.12
N ASP A 195 -17.33 21.32 -12.66
CA ASP A 195 -18.67 21.37 -12.05
C ASP A 195 -19.76 20.92 -13.03
N ASP A 196 -19.75 21.48 -14.24
CA ASP A 196 -20.74 21.20 -15.29
C ASP A 196 -20.70 19.71 -15.70
N MET A 197 -19.50 19.12 -15.82
CA MET A 197 -19.35 17.70 -16.17
C MET A 197 -19.74 16.77 -15.01
N LEU A 198 -19.38 17.11 -13.77
CA LEU A 198 -19.71 16.30 -12.59
C LEU A 198 -21.18 16.38 -12.22
N ALA A 199 -21.89 17.45 -12.59
CA ALA A 199 -23.34 17.55 -12.43
C ALA A 199 -24.09 16.41 -13.15
N ASN A 200 -23.53 15.91 -14.25
CA ASN A 200 -24.11 14.81 -15.04
C ASN A 200 -23.85 13.41 -14.43
N VAL A 201 -23.07 13.30 -13.36
CA VAL A 201 -22.84 12.03 -12.65
C VAL A 201 -23.90 11.87 -11.56
N GLY A 202 -25.09 11.43 -11.96
CA GLY A 202 -26.27 11.38 -11.09
C GLY A 202 -26.14 10.47 -9.88
N TRP A 203 -25.32 9.41 -9.96
CA TRP A 203 -25.13 8.43 -8.90
C TRP A 203 -24.11 8.83 -7.83
N LEU A 204 -23.25 9.81 -8.10
CA LEU A 204 -22.15 10.19 -7.20
C LEU A 204 -22.63 10.65 -5.81
N PRO A 205 -23.71 11.46 -5.68
CA PRO A 205 -24.23 11.86 -4.37
C PRO A 205 -24.78 10.71 -3.52
N GLU A 206 -25.15 9.58 -4.13
CA GLU A 206 -25.65 8.40 -3.39
C GLU A 206 -24.53 7.73 -2.57
N SER A 207 -23.27 8.05 -2.84
CA SER A 207 -22.11 7.55 -2.09
C SER A 207 -21.67 8.47 -0.94
N ALA A 208 -22.52 9.40 -0.49
CA ALA A 208 -22.23 10.29 0.63
C ALA A 208 -21.88 9.52 1.92
N GLY A 209 -20.92 10.04 2.69
CA GLY A 209 -20.41 9.43 3.92
C GLY A 209 -19.48 8.23 3.72
N ARG A 210 -19.28 7.75 2.48
CA ARG A 210 -18.29 6.72 2.13
C ARG A 210 -16.90 7.34 1.89
N ASP A 211 -15.89 6.51 1.66
CA ASP A 211 -14.53 7.00 1.35
C ASP A 211 -14.40 7.44 -0.12
N PHE A 212 -13.58 8.45 -0.39
CA PHE A 212 -13.12 8.75 -1.76
C PHE A 212 -11.67 8.31 -1.93
N TYR A 213 -11.40 7.34 -2.80
CA TYR A 213 -10.07 6.81 -3.07
C TYR A 213 -9.42 7.57 -4.23
N ALA A 214 -8.47 8.44 -3.93
CA ALA A 214 -7.81 9.30 -4.92
C ALA A 214 -6.57 8.61 -5.52
N VAL A 215 -6.69 8.25 -6.81
CA VAL A 215 -5.66 7.63 -7.65
C VAL A 215 -5.14 8.66 -8.67
N GLY A 216 -3.98 8.39 -9.25
CA GLY A 216 -3.47 9.19 -10.36
C GLY A 216 -2.27 10.07 -9.97
N GLY A 217 -1.55 10.52 -11.00
CA GLY A 217 -0.26 11.19 -10.81
C GLY A 217 -0.37 12.56 -10.13
N THR A 218 -1.39 13.33 -10.51
CA THR A 218 -1.60 14.71 -10.05
C THR A 218 -2.12 14.72 -8.61
N TRP A 219 -3.12 13.90 -8.30
CA TRP A 219 -3.65 13.79 -6.94
C TRP A 219 -2.62 13.28 -5.94
N ARG A 220 -1.79 12.29 -6.29
CA ARG A 220 -0.67 11.89 -5.41
C ARG A 220 0.33 13.02 -5.16
N SER A 221 0.49 13.97 -6.09
CA SER A 221 1.32 15.14 -5.86
C SER A 221 0.64 16.19 -4.96
N LEU A 222 -0.69 16.34 -5.04
CA LEU A 222 -1.46 17.14 -4.07
C LEU A 222 -1.37 16.53 -2.66
N GLY A 223 -1.63 15.23 -2.53
CA GLY A 223 -1.50 14.52 -1.25
C GLY A 223 -0.09 14.61 -0.68
N ARG A 224 0.96 14.57 -1.53
CA ARG A 224 2.34 14.77 -1.09
C ARG A 224 2.58 16.18 -0.55
N LEU A 225 2.09 17.19 -1.26
CA LEU A 225 2.22 18.58 -0.84
C LEU A 225 1.56 18.79 0.53
N HIS A 226 0.32 18.31 0.68
CA HIS A 226 -0.42 18.35 1.93
C HIS A 226 0.33 17.63 3.08
N LEU A 227 0.77 16.40 2.83
CA LEU A 227 1.50 15.57 3.80
C LEU A 227 2.72 16.31 4.40
N PHE A 228 3.47 17.04 3.56
CA PHE A 228 4.63 17.79 4.01
C PHE A 228 4.26 19.11 4.69
N GLN A 229 3.19 19.80 4.26
CA GLN A 229 2.70 21.01 4.94
C GLN A 229 2.25 20.72 6.37
N GLU A 230 1.56 19.60 6.58
CA GLU A 230 1.13 19.16 7.92
C GLU A 230 2.27 18.58 8.77
N GLY A 231 3.50 18.49 8.24
CA GLY A 231 4.62 17.88 8.94
C GLY A 231 4.39 16.42 9.31
N TYR A 232 3.58 15.71 8.51
CA TYR A 232 3.08 14.39 8.83
C TYR A 232 4.23 13.37 8.99
N PRO A 233 4.26 12.57 10.06
CA PRO A 233 5.46 11.82 10.46
C PRO A 233 5.83 10.64 9.56
N LEU A 234 4.88 10.12 8.76
CA LEU A 234 5.09 8.96 7.89
C LEU A 234 4.87 9.34 6.43
N HIS A 235 5.94 9.44 5.66
CA HIS A 235 5.91 9.86 4.25
C HIS A 235 5.50 8.75 3.28
N VAL A 236 4.57 7.89 3.69
CA VAL A 236 3.97 6.85 2.85
C VAL A 236 2.68 7.42 2.25
N MET A 237 2.55 7.35 0.92
CA MET A 237 1.39 7.92 0.22
C MET A 237 0.16 7.02 0.27
N HIS A 238 0.37 5.70 0.29
CA HIS A 238 -0.71 4.73 0.24
C HIS A 238 -1.46 4.71 1.57
N GLU A 239 -2.78 4.89 1.53
CA GLU A 239 -3.66 5.01 2.70
C GLU A 239 -3.37 6.25 3.57
N TYR A 240 -2.69 7.27 3.04
CA TYR A 240 -2.70 8.59 3.65
C TYR A 240 -4.10 9.20 3.47
N ASP A 241 -4.77 9.53 4.56
CA ASP A 241 -6.12 10.10 4.53
C ASP A 241 -6.20 11.54 5.05
N ILE A 242 -7.17 12.28 4.49
CA ILE A 242 -7.42 13.69 4.77
C ILE A 242 -8.93 13.85 4.98
N ALA A 243 -9.34 14.59 6.02
CA ALA A 243 -10.76 14.88 6.23
C ALA A 243 -11.33 15.67 5.04
N THR A 244 -12.60 15.47 4.70
CA THR A 244 -13.18 16.05 3.48
C THR A 244 -13.14 17.58 3.46
N ASP A 245 -13.46 18.24 4.57
CA ASP A 245 -13.47 19.69 4.66
C ASP A 245 -12.06 20.28 4.52
N GLU A 246 -11.08 19.67 5.20
CA GLU A 246 -9.65 19.98 5.09
C GLU A 246 -9.14 19.80 3.65
N ALA A 247 -9.47 18.67 3.00
CA ALA A 247 -9.10 18.43 1.62
C ALA A 247 -9.70 19.45 0.64
N ILE A 248 -10.94 19.88 0.88
CA ILE A 248 -11.60 20.94 0.10
C ILE A 248 -10.88 22.28 0.28
N GLU A 249 -10.60 22.68 1.53
CA GLU A 249 -9.89 23.92 1.83
C GLU A 249 -8.49 23.94 1.19
N PHE A 250 -7.76 22.83 1.30
CA PHE A 250 -6.47 22.66 0.67
C PHE A 250 -6.56 22.77 -0.86
N CYS A 251 -7.54 22.10 -1.49
CA CYS A 251 -7.75 22.20 -2.94
C CYS A 251 -8.05 23.65 -3.38
N GLN A 252 -8.86 24.38 -2.61
CA GLN A 252 -9.17 25.79 -2.90
C GLN A 252 -7.94 26.68 -2.79
N MET A 253 -7.09 26.45 -1.79
CA MET A 253 -5.81 27.15 -1.63
C MET A 253 -4.91 26.92 -2.84
N VAL A 254 -4.73 25.67 -3.27
CA VAL A 254 -3.89 25.30 -4.42
C VAL A 254 -4.45 25.81 -5.75
N ALA A 255 -5.78 25.84 -5.92
CA ALA A 255 -6.40 26.29 -7.17
C ALA A 255 -6.37 27.82 -7.37
N ARG A 256 -6.20 28.60 -6.29
CA ARG A 256 -6.30 30.08 -6.32
C ARG A 256 -4.98 30.80 -6.17
N ARG A 257 -4.00 30.22 -5.47
CA ARG A 257 -2.70 30.85 -5.23
C ARG A 257 -1.74 30.63 -6.38
N ASP A 258 -0.71 31.47 -6.45
CA ASP A 258 0.46 31.16 -7.26
C ASP A 258 1.10 29.88 -6.73
N ILE A 259 1.28 28.90 -7.60
CA ILE A 259 1.75 27.57 -7.21
C ILE A 259 3.16 27.61 -6.64
N GLU A 260 4.00 28.53 -7.13
CA GLU A 260 5.39 28.68 -6.69
C GLU A 260 5.53 29.35 -5.32
N SER A 261 4.46 29.99 -4.81
CA SER A 261 4.44 30.58 -3.47
C SER A 261 3.85 29.66 -2.40
N ILE A 262 3.49 28.42 -2.74
CA ILE A 262 2.90 27.47 -1.79
C ILE A 262 4.01 26.81 -0.97
N ASP A 263 3.85 26.79 0.35
CA ASP A 263 4.81 26.14 1.26
C ASP A 263 5.00 24.66 0.88
N SER A 264 6.24 24.16 0.97
CA SER A 264 6.61 22.79 0.59
C SER A 264 6.46 22.43 -0.90
N ILE A 265 6.28 23.40 -1.81
CA ILE A 265 6.15 23.15 -3.25
C ILE A 265 7.38 22.44 -3.88
N GLU A 266 8.55 22.57 -3.28
CA GLU A 266 9.78 21.86 -3.65
C GLU A 266 9.66 20.33 -3.54
N THR A 267 8.72 19.83 -2.74
CA THR A 267 8.42 18.39 -2.63
C THR A 267 7.73 17.84 -3.88
N VAL A 268 7.16 18.71 -4.72
CA VAL A 268 6.55 18.38 -6.00
C VAL A 268 7.50 18.74 -7.15
N SER A 269 7.77 17.77 -8.02
CA SER A 269 8.60 17.96 -9.21
C SER A 269 8.09 19.13 -10.07
N LYS A 270 8.99 20.00 -10.55
CA LYS A 270 8.67 21.15 -11.42
C LYS A 270 7.73 20.81 -12.57
N ALA A 271 7.94 19.68 -13.23
CA ALA A 271 7.12 19.23 -14.37
C ALA A 271 5.65 18.92 -14.03
N ARG A 272 5.29 18.77 -12.74
CA ARG A 272 3.92 18.49 -12.28
C ARG A 272 3.20 19.71 -11.73
N ARG A 273 3.92 20.75 -11.30
CA ARG A 273 3.35 21.94 -10.66
C ARG A 273 2.27 22.62 -11.51
N PRO A 274 2.45 22.78 -12.84
CA PRO A 274 1.41 23.39 -13.67
C PRO A 274 0.07 22.65 -13.67
N LEU A 275 0.06 21.34 -13.38
CA LEU A 275 -1.16 20.53 -13.37
C LEU A 275 -1.87 20.51 -12.02
N LEU A 276 -1.21 20.97 -10.93
CA LEU A 276 -1.78 20.91 -9.59
C LEU A 276 -3.07 21.73 -9.44
N PRO A 277 -3.17 22.98 -9.93
CA PRO A 277 -4.42 23.77 -9.80
C PRO A 277 -5.62 23.09 -10.47
N TYR A 278 -5.40 22.41 -11.60
CA TYR A 278 -6.45 21.68 -12.32
C TYR A 278 -6.86 20.41 -11.59
N GLY A 279 -5.89 19.63 -11.09
CA GLY A 279 -6.20 18.47 -10.27
C GLY A 279 -6.93 18.83 -8.97
N ALA A 280 -6.58 19.96 -8.36
CA ALA A 280 -7.24 20.49 -7.18
C ALA A 280 -8.68 20.93 -7.49
N ALA A 281 -8.89 21.61 -8.62
CA ALA A 281 -10.23 21.99 -9.08
C ALA A 281 -11.15 20.78 -9.27
N VAL A 282 -10.65 19.71 -9.91
CA VAL A 282 -11.42 18.48 -10.11
C VAL A 282 -11.71 17.78 -8.77
N MET A 283 -10.69 17.64 -7.90
CA MET A 283 -10.87 17.03 -6.59
C MET A 283 -11.92 17.79 -5.77
N GLU A 284 -11.81 19.12 -5.67
CA GLU A 284 -12.79 19.96 -4.95
C GLU A 284 -14.22 19.67 -5.41
N LYS A 285 -14.46 19.66 -6.73
CA LYS A 285 -15.80 19.44 -7.28
C LYS A 285 -16.30 18.01 -7.03
N VAL A 286 -15.44 17.01 -7.11
CA VAL A 286 -15.80 15.62 -6.75
C VAL A 286 -16.20 15.56 -5.27
N LEU A 287 -15.40 16.13 -4.37
CA LEU A 287 -15.67 16.09 -2.93
C LEU A 287 -16.96 16.81 -2.56
N ARG A 288 -17.22 17.99 -3.15
CA ARG A 288 -18.47 18.75 -2.92
C ARG A 288 -19.71 17.99 -3.40
N ARG A 289 -19.60 17.25 -4.50
CA ARG A 289 -20.72 16.49 -5.07
C ARG A 289 -20.96 15.17 -4.33
N MET A 290 -19.89 14.42 -4.05
CA MET A 290 -19.93 13.13 -3.39
C MET A 290 -20.19 13.24 -1.89
N LYS A 291 -19.65 14.25 -1.22
CA LYS A 291 -19.65 14.41 0.24
C LYS A 291 -19.10 13.16 0.96
N PRO A 292 -17.87 12.72 0.65
CA PRO A 292 -17.26 11.60 1.35
C PRO A 292 -16.98 11.96 2.81
N LYS A 293 -16.71 10.96 3.66
CA LYS A 293 -16.22 11.23 5.02
C LYS A 293 -14.75 11.64 5.06
N ARG A 294 -13.96 11.16 4.09
CA ARG A 294 -12.53 11.49 3.92
C ARG A 294 -12.05 11.14 2.51
N VAL A 295 -10.90 11.69 2.16
CA VAL A 295 -10.12 11.31 0.98
C VAL A 295 -9.02 10.37 1.40
N VAL A 296 -8.85 9.25 0.71
CA VAL A 296 -7.78 8.29 0.94
C VAL A 296 -6.91 8.23 -0.30
N MET A 297 -5.64 8.61 -0.16
CA MET A 297 -4.67 8.58 -1.25
C MET A 297 -4.23 7.14 -1.53
N SER A 298 -4.22 6.75 -2.80
CA SER A 298 -3.73 5.43 -3.21
C SER A 298 -2.47 5.55 -4.07
N ALA A 299 -1.45 4.75 -3.74
CA ALA A 299 -0.28 4.57 -4.60
C ALA A 299 -0.52 3.54 -5.72
N LEU A 300 -1.55 2.70 -5.56
CA LEU A 300 -1.95 1.67 -6.51
C LEU A 300 -3.04 2.20 -7.46
N GLY A 301 -3.04 1.72 -8.70
CA GLY A 301 -4.07 2.05 -9.68
C GLY A 301 -4.19 0.97 -10.75
N VAL A 302 -4.37 1.38 -12.00
CA VAL A 302 -4.59 0.49 -13.16
C VAL A 302 -3.60 -0.69 -13.23
N ARG A 303 -2.30 -0.44 -13.03
CA ARG A 303 -1.25 -1.46 -13.21
C ARG A 303 -1.31 -2.54 -12.16
N GLU A 304 -1.44 -2.13 -10.90
CA GLU A 304 -1.60 -3.06 -9.78
C GLU A 304 -2.95 -3.78 -9.84
N GLY A 305 -3.99 -3.10 -10.35
CA GLY A 305 -5.26 -3.72 -10.69
C GLY A 305 -5.16 -4.80 -11.76
N LEU A 306 -4.35 -4.59 -12.81
CA LEU A 306 -4.08 -5.62 -13.82
C LEU A 306 -3.38 -6.82 -13.20
N LEU A 307 -2.33 -6.59 -12.40
CA LEU A 307 -1.65 -7.70 -11.72
C LEU A 307 -2.62 -8.52 -10.88
N PHE A 308 -3.45 -7.83 -10.09
CA PHE A 308 -4.45 -8.48 -9.25
C PHE A 308 -5.48 -9.25 -10.09
N ASP A 309 -5.93 -8.70 -11.21
CA ASP A 309 -6.87 -9.35 -12.15
C ASP A 309 -6.33 -10.67 -12.70
N LEU A 310 -5.02 -10.71 -12.98
CA LEU A 310 -4.31 -11.89 -13.50
C LEU A 310 -4.06 -12.97 -12.45
N LEU A 311 -4.20 -12.67 -11.14
CA LEU A 311 -3.99 -13.67 -10.10
C LEU A 311 -5.11 -14.72 -10.08
N PRO A 312 -4.80 -15.98 -9.71
CA PRO A 312 -5.82 -16.97 -9.41
C PRO A 312 -6.78 -16.48 -8.32
N LYS A 313 -8.06 -16.84 -8.41
CA LYS A 313 -9.09 -16.42 -7.42
C LYS A 313 -8.76 -16.82 -5.99
N LYS A 314 -8.06 -17.95 -5.78
CA LYS A 314 -7.56 -18.36 -4.47
C LYS A 314 -6.57 -17.34 -3.91
N THR A 315 -5.61 -16.90 -4.73
CA THR A 315 -4.63 -15.88 -4.36
C THR A 315 -5.30 -14.53 -4.14
N GLN A 316 -6.23 -14.10 -5.01
CA GLN A 316 -6.97 -12.83 -4.84
C GLN A 316 -7.69 -12.71 -3.48
N ARG A 317 -8.16 -13.84 -2.93
CA ARG A 317 -8.86 -13.91 -1.63
C ARG A 317 -7.93 -13.85 -0.42
N LEU A 318 -6.61 -13.98 -0.60
CA LEU A 318 -5.65 -13.84 0.48
C LEU A 318 -5.65 -12.41 1.00
N ASP A 319 -5.40 -12.30 2.30
CA ASP A 319 -5.18 -11.01 2.94
C ASP A 319 -3.81 -10.44 2.53
N PRO A 320 -3.73 -9.26 1.90
CA PRO A 320 -2.46 -8.76 1.39
C PRO A 320 -1.45 -8.41 2.49
N LEU A 321 -1.92 -7.97 3.66
CA LEU A 321 -1.02 -7.63 4.77
C LEU A 321 -0.43 -8.90 5.36
N VAL A 322 -1.28 -9.88 5.68
CA VAL A 322 -0.84 -11.13 6.31
C VAL A 322 0.05 -11.93 5.35
N ASP A 323 -0.28 -11.97 4.07
CA ASP A 323 0.53 -12.65 3.06
C ASP A 323 1.91 -11.99 2.89
N ALA A 324 1.97 -10.64 2.81
CA ALA A 324 3.24 -9.92 2.75
C ALA A 324 4.08 -10.08 4.03
N ALA A 325 3.43 -10.11 5.21
CA ALA A 325 4.09 -10.36 6.48
C ALA A 325 4.66 -11.78 6.56
N ARG A 326 3.94 -12.77 6.04
CA ARG A 326 4.39 -14.17 5.93
C ARG A 326 5.61 -14.29 5.03
N GLU A 327 5.56 -13.70 3.84
CA GLU A 327 6.71 -13.66 2.92
C GLU A 327 7.95 -13.02 3.59
N LEU A 328 7.76 -11.91 4.31
CA LEU A 328 8.88 -11.28 5.01
C LEU A 328 9.42 -12.16 6.15
N SER A 329 8.55 -12.91 6.83
CA SER A 329 8.94 -13.91 7.82
C SER A 329 9.78 -15.02 7.18
N GLU A 330 9.34 -15.60 6.07
CA GLU A 330 10.08 -16.63 5.31
C GLU A 330 11.49 -16.16 4.92
N LEU A 331 11.65 -14.89 4.57
CA LEU A 331 12.95 -14.32 4.16
C LEU A 331 13.88 -13.94 5.32
N ARG A 332 13.37 -13.79 6.55
CA ARG A 332 14.10 -13.09 7.64
C ARG A 332 14.06 -13.77 9.00
N SER A 333 12.95 -14.39 9.37
CA SER A 333 12.76 -15.02 10.69
C SER A 333 13.68 -16.22 10.88
N ARG A 334 13.99 -16.56 12.14
CA ARG A 334 14.75 -17.78 12.46
C ARG A 334 13.97 -19.04 12.12
N SER A 335 12.68 -19.03 12.44
CA SER A 335 11.69 -20.07 12.13
C SER A 335 10.40 -19.38 11.69
N PRO A 336 10.01 -19.49 10.42
CA PRO A 336 8.70 -19.03 9.95
C PRO A 336 7.55 -19.80 10.62
N ASP A 337 7.72 -21.10 10.87
CA ASP A 337 6.70 -21.94 11.51
C ASP A 337 6.41 -21.51 12.95
N TYR A 338 7.43 -21.07 13.71
CA TYR A 338 7.24 -20.43 15.02
C TYR A 338 6.34 -19.19 14.93
N ALA A 339 6.46 -18.42 13.85
CA ALA A 339 5.68 -17.21 13.67
C ALA A 339 4.20 -17.52 13.37
N GLU A 340 3.90 -18.68 12.77
CA GLU A 340 2.54 -19.20 12.61
C GLU A 340 1.99 -19.70 13.96
N GLU A 341 2.77 -20.43 14.76
CA GLU A 341 2.34 -20.87 16.11
C GLU A 341 1.97 -19.69 17.01
N LEU A 342 2.69 -18.57 16.88
CA LEU A 342 2.39 -17.33 17.59
C LEU A 342 0.99 -16.79 17.29
N ILE A 343 0.46 -16.99 16.08
CA ILE A 343 -0.86 -16.49 15.69
C ILE A 343 -1.94 -17.13 16.56
N ASP A 344 -1.93 -18.47 16.62
CA ASP A 344 -2.89 -19.24 17.38
C ASP A 344 -2.70 -19.03 18.89
N TRP A 345 -1.45 -19.08 19.34
CA TRP A 345 -1.11 -18.94 20.76
C TRP A 345 -1.49 -17.57 21.32
N THR A 346 -1.20 -16.49 20.58
CA THR A 346 -1.61 -15.12 21.01
C THR A 346 -3.11 -14.91 20.91
N GLY A 347 -3.81 -15.56 19.96
CA GLY A 347 -5.26 -15.54 19.86
C GLY A 347 -5.92 -16.14 21.10
N GLN A 348 -5.46 -17.31 21.54
CA GLN A 348 -5.94 -17.95 22.77
C GLN A 348 -5.69 -17.08 24.00
N VAL A 349 -4.51 -16.44 24.09
CA VAL A 349 -4.19 -15.51 25.20
C VAL A 349 -5.19 -14.36 25.24
N PHE A 350 -5.42 -13.69 24.11
CA PHE A 350 -6.31 -12.53 24.03
C PHE A 350 -7.74 -12.91 24.40
N GLU A 351 -8.23 -14.04 23.90
CA GLU A 351 -9.54 -14.57 24.25
C GLU A 351 -9.66 -14.85 25.76
N LYS A 352 -8.69 -15.56 26.34
CA LYS A 352 -8.72 -15.96 27.75
C LYS A 352 -8.69 -14.79 28.72
N VAL A 353 -7.90 -13.76 28.42
CA VAL A 353 -7.80 -12.56 29.27
C VAL A 353 -8.86 -11.50 28.95
N GLY A 354 -9.83 -11.82 28.08
CA GLY A 354 -10.98 -10.96 27.81
C GLY A 354 -10.68 -9.73 26.95
N ILE A 355 -9.64 -9.77 26.11
CA ILE A 355 -9.36 -8.71 25.15
C ILE A 355 -10.24 -8.92 23.92
N ASP A 356 -11.20 -8.04 23.71
CA ASP A 356 -11.97 -8.01 22.47
C ASP A 356 -11.06 -7.64 21.28
N GLU A 357 -11.35 -8.14 20.09
CA GLU A 357 -10.66 -7.70 18.86
C GLU A 357 -11.67 -7.59 17.73
N THR A 358 -11.64 -6.47 17.02
CA THR A 358 -12.28 -6.36 15.71
C THR A 358 -11.59 -7.27 14.69
N ASP A 359 -12.24 -7.55 13.54
CA ASP A 359 -11.61 -8.29 12.44
C ASP A 359 -10.26 -7.69 12.03
N ASP A 360 -10.15 -6.35 12.03
CA ASP A 360 -8.92 -5.66 11.63
C ASP A 360 -7.83 -5.79 12.70
N GLU A 361 -8.17 -5.65 13.97
CA GLU A 361 -7.24 -5.85 15.09
C GLU A 361 -6.67 -7.27 15.11
N LYS A 362 -7.50 -8.29 14.80
CA LYS A 362 -7.03 -9.68 14.62
C LYS A 362 -6.00 -9.79 13.49
N ARG A 363 -6.28 -9.19 12.32
CA ARG A 363 -5.32 -9.17 11.19
C ARG A 363 -4.00 -8.53 11.57
N LEU A 364 -4.06 -7.40 12.27
CA LEU A 364 -2.88 -6.68 12.73
C LEU A 364 -2.06 -7.51 13.73
N ARG A 365 -2.72 -8.22 14.65
CA ARG A 365 -2.05 -9.16 15.57
C ARG A 365 -1.39 -10.30 14.80
N HIS A 366 -2.08 -10.90 13.83
CA HIS A 366 -1.54 -11.99 12.99
C HIS A 366 -0.28 -11.52 12.24
N ALA A 367 -0.35 -10.38 11.56
CA ALA A 367 0.78 -9.81 10.85
C ALA A 367 1.94 -9.48 11.82
N SER A 368 1.66 -8.97 13.02
CA SER A 368 2.69 -8.70 14.03
C SER A 368 3.40 -9.96 14.53
N CYS A 369 2.69 -11.09 14.63
CA CYS A 369 3.28 -12.39 14.98
C CYS A 369 4.28 -12.85 13.91
N LEU A 370 3.87 -12.79 12.63
CA LEU A 370 4.71 -13.08 11.47
C LEU A 370 5.95 -12.17 11.41
N LEU A 371 5.79 -10.89 11.76
CA LEU A 371 6.88 -9.91 11.74
C LEU A 371 7.75 -9.91 12.99
N SER A 372 7.38 -10.69 14.03
CA SER A 372 7.98 -10.57 15.37
C SER A 372 9.48 -10.84 15.40
N ASP A 373 9.99 -11.64 14.46
CA ASP A 373 11.37 -12.11 14.47
C ASP A 373 12.27 -11.58 13.33
N ILE A 374 11.75 -10.75 12.43
CA ILE A 374 12.48 -10.31 11.22
C ILE A 374 13.77 -9.52 11.53
N GLY A 375 13.86 -8.93 12.72
CA GLY A 375 15.00 -8.13 13.19
C GLY A 375 16.06 -8.89 13.98
N TRP A 376 15.98 -10.22 14.13
CA TRP A 376 16.81 -10.97 15.09
C TRP A 376 18.33 -10.83 14.92
N ARG A 377 18.80 -10.59 13.68
CA ARG A 377 20.23 -10.40 13.36
C ARG A 377 20.79 -9.04 13.77
N ALA A 378 19.93 -8.08 14.11
CA ALA A 378 20.39 -6.78 14.59
C ALA A 378 21.15 -6.91 15.90
N HIS A 379 22.05 -5.95 16.15
CA HIS A 379 22.69 -5.82 17.46
C HIS A 379 21.60 -5.70 18.55
N PRO A 380 21.74 -6.40 19.70
CA PRO A 380 20.69 -6.47 20.72
C PRO A 380 20.08 -5.11 21.11
N ASP A 381 20.92 -4.07 21.24
CA ASP A 381 20.50 -2.72 21.65
C ASP A 381 19.68 -1.98 20.58
N TYR A 382 19.75 -2.40 19.32
CA TYR A 382 19.09 -1.77 18.18
C TYR A 382 17.97 -2.63 17.59
N ARG A 383 17.69 -3.83 18.12
CA ARG A 383 16.67 -4.74 17.56
C ARG A 383 15.28 -4.12 17.51
N GLY A 384 14.88 -3.43 18.57
CA GLY A 384 13.58 -2.75 18.64
C GLY A 384 13.47 -1.67 17.56
N GLU A 385 14.43 -0.75 17.54
CA GLU A 385 14.48 0.35 16.59
C GLU A 385 14.59 -0.13 15.13
N GLN A 386 15.46 -1.10 14.84
CA GLN A 386 15.61 -1.65 13.51
C GLN A 386 14.33 -2.34 13.04
N SER A 387 13.66 -3.12 13.90
CA SER A 387 12.40 -3.78 13.53
C SER A 387 11.30 -2.77 13.27
N LEU A 388 11.19 -1.74 14.13
CA LEU A 388 10.25 -0.64 13.96
C LEU A 388 10.47 0.06 12.61
N ASN A 389 11.72 0.40 12.28
CA ASN A 389 12.07 1.06 11.02
C ASN A 389 11.85 0.17 9.79
N ILE A 390 12.09 -1.14 9.88
CA ILE A 390 11.79 -2.08 8.78
C ILE A 390 10.28 -2.11 8.53
N ILE A 391 9.47 -2.22 9.58
CA ILE A 391 8.02 -2.37 9.47
C ILE A 391 7.35 -1.08 9.02
N SER A 392 7.72 0.07 9.61
CA SER A 392 7.11 1.36 9.26
C SER A 392 7.38 1.75 7.80
N ASN A 393 8.54 1.38 7.28
CA ASN A 393 8.98 1.71 5.91
C ASN A 393 8.72 0.58 4.90
N ALA A 394 8.13 -0.55 5.32
CA ALA A 394 7.83 -1.67 4.44
C ALA A 394 6.71 -1.32 3.44
N GLY A 395 6.84 -1.85 2.23
CA GLY A 395 5.84 -1.70 1.15
C GLY A 395 4.56 -2.52 1.35
N PHE A 396 4.09 -2.70 2.59
CA PHE A 396 2.83 -3.39 2.89
C PHE A 396 1.64 -2.68 2.25
N VAL A 397 0.57 -3.43 1.99
CA VAL A 397 -0.73 -2.91 1.54
C VAL A 397 -1.83 -3.62 2.33
N GLY A 398 -3.04 -3.05 2.35
CA GLY A 398 -4.14 -3.50 3.21
C GLY A 398 -3.93 -3.14 4.69
N VAL A 399 -3.21 -2.05 4.94
CA VAL A 399 -2.88 -1.53 6.26
C VAL A 399 -2.71 -0.01 6.21
N ASP A 400 -3.57 0.67 6.96
CA ASP A 400 -3.52 2.11 7.12
C ASP A 400 -2.33 2.54 8.01
N HIS A 401 -2.14 3.85 8.16
CA HIS A 401 -1.00 4.37 8.92
C HIS A 401 -1.08 4.05 10.42
N ALA A 402 -2.28 3.97 11.00
CA ALA A 402 -2.47 3.59 12.39
C ALA A 402 -2.14 2.10 12.62
N GLY A 403 -2.54 1.24 11.70
CA GLY A 403 -2.19 -0.17 11.66
C GLY A 403 -0.69 -0.39 11.50
N ARG A 404 -0.02 0.36 10.62
CA ARG A 404 1.46 0.32 10.49
C ARG A 404 2.15 0.66 11.80
N ALA A 405 1.67 1.69 12.49
CA ALA A 405 2.18 2.07 13.79
C ALA A 405 1.95 0.94 14.81
N TYR A 406 0.77 0.32 14.83
CA TYR A 406 0.50 -0.86 15.67
C TYR A 406 1.52 -1.98 15.43
N LEU A 407 1.75 -2.38 14.16
CA LEU A 407 2.69 -3.46 13.81
C LEU A 407 4.11 -3.13 14.32
N ALA A 408 4.56 -1.90 14.04
CA ALA A 408 5.89 -1.45 14.40
C ALA A 408 6.07 -1.39 15.93
N LEU A 409 5.07 -0.91 16.66
CA LEU A 409 5.06 -0.84 18.12
C LEU A 409 5.05 -2.23 18.77
N ALA A 410 4.24 -3.17 18.27
CA ALA A 410 4.16 -4.51 18.83
C ALA A 410 5.52 -5.23 18.77
N VAL A 411 6.19 -5.15 17.62
CA VAL A 411 7.53 -5.74 17.44
C VAL A 411 8.61 -4.95 18.17
N TYR A 412 8.51 -3.62 18.25
CA TYR A 412 9.39 -2.81 19.08
C TYR A 412 9.34 -3.25 20.56
N TYR A 413 8.14 -3.33 21.14
CA TYR A 413 7.95 -3.70 22.54
C TYR A 413 8.44 -5.12 22.84
N ARG A 414 8.31 -6.05 21.87
CA ARG A 414 8.89 -7.40 21.98
C ARG A 414 10.39 -7.33 22.29
N HIS A 415 11.15 -6.56 21.53
CA HIS A 415 12.61 -6.51 21.64
C HIS A 415 13.10 -5.55 22.73
N GLN A 416 12.57 -4.33 22.77
CA GLN A 416 13.06 -3.27 23.66
C GLN A 416 12.54 -3.38 25.10
N GLY A 417 11.34 -3.93 25.29
CA GLY A 417 10.61 -3.86 26.56
C GLY A 417 9.52 -2.79 26.52
N LEU A 418 8.74 -2.70 27.61
CA LEU A 418 7.42 -2.06 27.63
C LEU A 418 7.45 -0.56 27.99
N ILE A 419 8.64 0.05 28.00
CA ILE A 419 8.87 1.46 28.34
C ILE A 419 9.08 2.24 27.04
N ASP A 420 8.59 3.48 27.00
CA ASP A 420 8.53 4.28 25.78
C ASP A 420 9.76 5.20 25.58
N ASP A 421 10.75 5.22 26.49
CA ASP A 421 11.79 6.26 26.58
C ASP A 421 12.68 6.41 25.32
N ALA A 422 12.87 5.34 24.55
CA ALA A 422 13.67 5.34 23.31
C ALA A 422 12.82 5.31 22.02
N LEU A 423 11.49 5.41 22.15
CA LEU A 423 10.57 5.33 21.02
C LEU A 423 10.43 6.69 20.34
N SER A 424 10.60 6.74 19.02
CA SER A 424 10.34 7.96 18.24
C SER A 424 8.90 8.46 18.46
N PRO A 425 8.69 9.71 18.94
CA PRO A 425 7.35 10.27 19.18
C PRO A 425 6.45 10.20 17.94
N ARG A 426 7.06 10.34 16.76
CA ARG A 426 6.41 10.44 15.45
C ARG A 426 5.57 9.22 15.07
N ILE A 427 6.06 8.01 15.31
CA ILE A 427 5.29 6.78 14.99
C ILE A 427 4.22 6.51 16.05
N ARG A 428 4.51 6.90 17.29
CA ARG A 428 3.56 6.73 18.40
C ARG A 428 2.29 7.56 18.16
N GLU A 429 2.38 8.73 17.56
CA GLU A 429 1.22 9.62 17.33
C GLU A 429 0.24 9.08 16.28
N LEU A 430 0.70 8.22 15.37
CA LEU A 430 -0.12 7.63 14.31
C LEU A 430 -1.13 6.59 14.81
N ALA A 431 -0.80 5.87 15.88
CA ALA A 431 -1.74 4.93 16.49
C ALA A 431 -2.66 5.67 17.48
N ASN A 432 -3.94 5.29 17.55
CA ASN A 432 -4.82 5.74 18.62
C ASN A 432 -4.49 5.02 19.95
N SER A 433 -5.07 5.47 21.07
CA SER A 433 -4.80 4.91 22.40
C SER A 433 -5.07 3.40 22.49
N ARG A 434 -6.17 2.94 21.88
CA ARG A 434 -6.58 1.52 21.87
C ARG A 434 -5.54 0.65 21.14
N LEU A 435 -5.05 1.10 19.98
CA LEU A 435 -4.00 0.38 19.25
C LEU A 435 -2.65 0.39 19.98
N LYS A 436 -2.26 1.51 20.62
CA LYS A 436 -1.02 1.55 21.43
C LYS A 436 -1.05 0.54 22.57
N GLU A 437 -2.17 0.49 23.27
CA GLU A 437 -2.39 -0.45 24.37
C GLU A 437 -2.31 -1.91 23.89
N ARG A 438 -3.07 -2.26 22.84
CA ARG A 438 -3.01 -3.61 22.26
C ARG A 438 -1.62 -3.99 21.74
N ALA A 439 -0.91 -3.07 21.08
CA ALA A 439 0.45 -3.32 20.60
C ALA A 439 1.40 -3.62 21.77
N ARG A 440 1.25 -2.89 22.89
CA ARG A 440 2.04 -3.12 24.11
C ARG A 440 1.72 -4.45 24.77
N ILE A 441 0.43 -4.82 24.85
CA ILE A 441 0.00 -6.13 25.35
C ILE A 441 0.57 -7.25 24.49
N LEU A 442 0.42 -7.15 23.16
CA LEU A 442 0.98 -8.14 22.23
C LEU A 442 2.50 -8.25 22.40
N GLY A 443 3.22 -7.13 22.45
CA GLY A 443 4.66 -7.11 22.71
C GLY A 443 5.04 -7.82 24.02
N ALA A 444 4.25 -7.67 25.08
CA ALA A 444 4.46 -8.38 26.35
C ALA A 444 4.26 -9.90 26.21
N VAL A 445 3.22 -10.33 25.51
CA VAL A 445 2.94 -11.74 25.24
C VAL A 445 4.04 -12.36 24.37
N LEU A 446 4.50 -11.68 23.32
CA LEU A 446 5.61 -12.11 22.46
C LEU A 446 6.93 -12.25 23.25
N ARG A 447 7.13 -11.43 24.28
CA ARG A 447 8.28 -11.58 25.19
C ARG A 447 8.18 -12.86 25.98
N VAL A 448 7.00 -13.24 26.47
CA VAL A 448 6.82 -14.53 27.15
C VAL A 448 7.12 -15.68 26.19
N ALA A 449 6.49 -15.67 25.01
CA ALA A 449 6.68 -16.69 23.97
C ALA A 449 8.16 -16.91 23.63
N SER A 450 8.92 -15.83 23.43
CA SER A 450 10.35 -15.93 23.08
C SER A 450 11.23 -16.56 24.15
N VAL A 451 10.85 -16.52 25.44
CA VAL A 451 11.65 -17.15 26.52
C VAL A 451 11.43 -18.65 26.55
N ILE A 452 10.19 -19.11 26.38
CA ILE A 452 9.88 -20.54 26.45
C ILE A 452 10.27 -21.26 25.15
N SER A 453 10.11 -20.60 24.00
CA SER A 453 10.35 -21.23 22.69
C SER A 453 11.77 -21.04 22.14
N ALA A 454 12.56 -20.10 22.68
CA ALA A 454 13.76 -19.59 22.00
C ALA A 454 13.54 -19.11 20.54
N SER A 455 12.27 -18.85 20.15
CA SER A 455 11.84 -18.55 18.78
C SER A 455 12.05 -19.68 17.78
N VAL A 456 11.89 -20.93 18.24
CA VAL A 456 11.75 -22.12 17.41
C VAL A 456 10.36 -22.72 17.59
N GLU A 457 9.90 -23.43 16.57
CA GLU A 457 8.62 -24.10 16.50
C GLU A 457 8.54 -25.32 17.45
N GLY A 458 7.33 -25.82 17.69
CA GLY A 458 7.03 -27.03 18.45
C GLY A 458 6.86 -26.81 19.96
N ILE A 459 7.10 -25.60 20.47
CA ILE A 459 7.04 -25.33 21.92
C ILE A 459 5.72 -24.69 22.33
N LEU A 460 5.27 -23.65 21.61
CA LEU A 460 4.08 -22.89 21.99
C LEU A 460 2.80 -23.75 22.02
N PRO A 461 2.55 -24.66 21.04
CA PRO A 461 1.35 -25.50 21.04
C PRO A 461 1.22 -26.43 22.25
N ASN A 462 2.34 -26.69 22.95
CA ASN A 462 2.40 -27.59 24.12
C ASN A 462 2.26 -26.83 25.45
N SER A 463 2.12 -25.50 25.41
CA SER A 463 1.82 -24.64 26.55
C SER A 463 0.40 -24.08 26.45
N SER A 464 -0.19 -23.69 27.57
CA SER A 464 -1.49 -23.01 27.53
C SER A 464 -1.58 -21.83 28.49
N TRP A 465 -2.51 -20.93 28.19
CA TRP A 465 -2.92 -19.86 29.09
C TRP A 465 -4.30 -20.10 29.63
N ASP A 466 -4.50 -19.72 30.88
CA ASP A 466 -5.78 -19.77 31.55
C ASP A 466 -5.97 -18.53 32.43
N VAL A 467 -7.20 -18.28 32.85
CA VAL A 467 -7.51 -17.28 33.87
C VAL A 467 -8.14 -17.99 35.05
N ASP A 468 -7.51 -17.88 36.21
CA ASP A 468 -7.97 -18.44 37.48
C ASP A 468 -8.09 -17.31 38.51
N GLY A 469 -9.32 -16.92 38.82
CA GLY A 469 -9.61 -15.76 39.66
C GLY A 469 -9.04 -14.47 39.07
N ASP A 470 -8.14 -13.82 39.81
CA ASP A 470 -7.44 -12.60 39.40
C ASP A 470 -6.09 -12.87 38.72
N CYS A 471 -5.81 -14.13 38.35
CA CYS A 471 -4.52 -14.55 37.83
C CYS A 471 -4.57 -14.97 36.35
N ALA A 472 -3.64 -14.47 35.55
CA ALA A 472 -3.32 -15.00 34.22
C ALA A 472 -2.22 -16.08 34.38
N VAL A 473 -2.57 -17.34 34.12
CA VAL A 473 -1.74 -18.51 34.41
C VAL A 473 -1.16 -19.10 33.13
N LEU A 474 0.16 -19.07 32.98
CA LEU A 474 0.88 -19.83 31.95
C LEU A 474 1.16 -21.24 32.48
N ARG A 475 0.56 -22.26 31.85
CA ARG A 475 0.76 -23.67 32.19
C ARG A 475 1.87 -24.28 31.32
N LEU A 476 2.83 -24.93 31.98
CA LEU A 476 3.95 -25.61 31.34
C LEU A 476 3.97 -27.10 31.74
N PRO A 477 3.35 -28.00 30.95
CA PRO A 477 3.27 -29.42 31.26
C PRO A 477 4.54 -30.22 30.91
N GLY A 478 4.78 -31.28 31.69
CA GLY A 478 5.83 -32.27 31.44
C GLY A 478 7.21 -31.64 31.31
N GLU A 479 7.93 -31.95 30.23
CA GLU A 479 9.27 -31.42 29.97
C GLU A 479 9.32 -29.87 29.92
N LEU A 480 8.21 -29.19 29.62
CA LEU A 480 8.16 -27.72 29.60
C LEU A 480 8.27 -27.11 31.01
N ALA A 481 7.98 -27.87 32.07
CA ALA A 481 8.10 -27.40 33.45
C ALA A 481 9.54 -26.89 33.74
N MET A 482 10.54 -27.46 33.07
CA MET A 482 11.96 -27.08 33.20
C MET A 482 12.29 -25.71 32.60
N LEU A 483 11.37 -25.10 31.85
CA LEU A 483 11.51 -23.75 31.30
C LEU A 483 11.12 -22.65 32.30
N ASP A 484 10.54 -23.01 33.45
CA ASP A 484 10.26 -22.05 34.52
C ASP A 484 11.56 -21.44 35.08
N GLY A 485 11.51 -20.15 35.36
CA GLY A 485 12.67 -19.40 35.85
C GLY A 485 12.36 -17.93 36.08
N GLU A 486 13.26 -17.24 36.78
CA GLU A 486 13.07 -15.83 37.21
C GLU A 486 12.71 -14.91 36.03
N ARG A 487 13.40 -15.05 34.90
CA ARG A 487 13.16 -14.23 33.70
C ARG A 487 11.76 -14.45 33.13
N LEU A 488 11.28 -15.70 33.11
CA LEU A 488 9.95 -16.04 32.63
C LEU A 488 8.88 -15.45 33.55
N ARG A 489 8.97 -15.73 34.86
CA ARG A 489 8.04 -15.22 35.88
C ARG A 489 7.95 -13.70 35.85
N LYS A 490 9.08 -12.99 35.68
CA LYS A 490 9.10 -11.53 35.52
C LYS A 490 8.31 -11.06 34.29
N ARG A 491 8.46 -11.73 33.13
CA ARG A 491 7.75 -11.36 31.89
C ARG A 491 6.25 -11.66 31.99
N VAL A 492 5.89 -12.80 32.58
CA VAL A 492 4.48 -13.16 32.84
C VAL A 492 3.83 -12.18 33.81
N GLY A 493 4.53 -11.78 34.88
CA GLY A 493 4.06 -10.73 35.79
C GLY A 493 3.88 -9.37 35.13
N GLN A 494 4.79 -8.98 34.23
CA GLN A 494 4.66 -7.75 33.43
C GLN A 494 3.43 -7.79 32.51
N PHE A 495 3.20 -8.93 31.84
CA PHE A 495 2.01 -9.13 31.01
C PHE A 495 0.73 -9.06 31.84
N GLY A 496 0.66 -9.80 32.95
CA GLY A 496 -0.50 -9.79 33.86
C GLY A 496 -0.88 -8.36 34.26
N LYS A 497 0.10 -7.56 34.71
CA LYS A 497 -0.14 -6.16 35.11
C LYS A 497 -0.76 -5.32 34.00
N LEU A 498 -0.39 -5.54 32.74
CA LEU A 498 -0.96 -4.80 31.61
C LEU A 498 -2.43 -5.16 31.36
N VAL A 499 -2.83 -6.39 31.63
CA VAL A 499 -4.22 -6.87 31.44
C VAL A 499 -5.04 -6.84 32.72
N GLY A 500 -4.54 -6.18 33.78
CA GLY A 500 -5.24 -6.07 35.07
C GLY A 500 -5.28 -7.35 35.90
N LEU A 501 -4.39 -8.33 35.63
CA LEU A 501 -4.31 -9.61 36.32
C LEU A 501 -2.95 -9.82 37.00
N LYS A 502 -2.85 -10.79 37.90
CA LYS A 502 -1.57 -11.28 38.43
C LYS A 502 -1.01 -12.36 37.50
N GLY A 503 0.18 -12.15 36.95
CA GLY A 503 0.82 -13.16 36.11
C GLY A 503 1.45 -14.29 36.94
N ILE A 504 1.11 -15.54 36.64
CA ILE A 504 1.64 -16.74 37.31
C ILE A 504 2.16 -17.75 36.28
N VAL A 505 3.30 -18.38 36.57
CA VAL A 505 3.78 -19.56 35.84
C VAL A 505 3.45 -20.79 36.67
N LEU A 506 2.78 -21.77 36.08
CA LEU A 506 2.43 -23.03 36.71
C LEU A 506 3.17 -24.17 35.99
N PRO A 507 4.34 -24.60 36.49
CA PRO A 507 4.98 -25.82 36.02
C PRO A 507 4.16 -27.02 36.49
N LEU A 508 3.77 -27.89 35.56
CA LEU A 508 3.01 -29.10 35.84
C LEU A 508 3.92 -30.30 35.57
N PRO A 509 4.14 -31.18 36.57
CA PRO A 509 5.03 -32.34 36.43
C PRO A 509 4.57 -33.34 35.38
#